data_AF-A0A7S2XFA3-F1
#
_entry.id   AF-A0A7S2XFA3-F1
#
_cell.length_a   1.000
_cell.length_b   1.000
_cell.length_c   1.000
_cell.angle_alpha   90.00
_cell.angle_beta   90.00
_cell.angle_gamma   90.00
#
_symmetry.space_group_name_H-M   'P 1'
#
loop_
_entity.id
_entity.type
_entity.pdbx_description
1 polymer ?
#
loop_
_entity_poly.entity_id
_entity_poly.type
_entity_poly.pdbx_seq_one_letter_code
_entity_poly.pdbx_strand_id
1 'polypeptide(L)'
;ARRFYLIKWKNAAYTECSWESEHELLTFTALKELVKASIQDYLYRLKMGFVHPRYMLKAQASLQDMQYADVKWLLDRCIAKKNSFLTGCAGPSLQIASLLVLLLLRSVHPKHFESGSIPKEVKNQHNVKPILVLSHPAMIDQWVDYLSEHTNMYCVAYSGTEHSRAVVRAFECECNVNPNARFPRLDVLVVAKGVLVSDLEYLQSIEFVCVVIDNIADLYTSDDTYRNAVEKIQADTLVFLFTKAINGSFQQLSILLKFLDEAKLRQLLGTFTDTLTTDILLKALNERCGRHIPGIE
;
A
#
# COMPACT_ATOMS: atom_id res chain seq x y z
N ALA A 1 -1.11 35.94 -13.26
CA ALA A 1 -1.09 35.75 -11.80
C ALA A 1 0.23 35.10 -11.41
N ARG A 2 0.88 35.55 -10.33
CA ARG A 2 2.03 34.83 -9.76
C ARG A 2 1.52 33.53 -9.14
N ARG A 3 2.14 32.40 -9.49
CA ARG A 3 1.79 31.09 -8.95
C ARG A 3 2.69 30.77 -7.77
N PHE A 4 2.11 30.17 -6.74
CA PHE A 4 2.80 29.70 -5.55
C PHE A 4 2.51 28.21 -5.36
N TYR A 5 3.49 27.48 -4.86
CA TYR A 5 3.38 26.06 -4.55
C TYR A 5 3.79 25.84 -3.10
N LEU A 6 3.07 24.96 -2.39
CA LEU A 6 3.50 24.48 -1.09
C LEU A 6 4.53 23.38 -1.31
N ILE A 7 5.77 23.61 -0.87
CA ILE A 7 6.90 22.73 -1.15
C ILE A 7 7.18 21.84 0.06
N LYS A 8 7.11 20.52 -0.17
CA LYS A 8 7.63 19.52 0.77
C LYS A 8 9.12 19.29 0.53
N TRP A 9 9.96 19.77 1.45
CA TRP A 9 11.41 19.59 1.36
C TRP A 9 11.85 18.15 1.65
N LYS A 10 12.85 17.66 0.91
CA LYS A 10 13.42 16.31 1.12
C LYS A 10 14.03 16.23 2.52
N ASN A 11 13.78 15.14 3.24
CA ASN A 11 14.23 14.88 4.61
C ASN A 11 13.72 15.85 5.69
N ALA A 12 12.86 16.80 5.36
CA ALA A 12 12.20 17.68 6.33
C ALA A 12 10.84 17.10 6.78
N ALA A 13 10.30 17.54 7.90
CA ALA A 13 8.94 17.22 8.32
C ALA A 13 7.89 17.98 7.47
N TYR A 14 6.63 17.53 7.46
CA TYR A 14 5.53 18.25 6.80
C TYR A 14 5.22 19.61 7.45
N THR A 15 5.61 19.82 8.70
CA THR A 15 5.51 21.12 9.37
C THR A 15 6.48 22.16 8.81
N GLU A 16 7.49 21.73 8.06
CA GLU A 16 8.50 22.59 7.45
C GLU A 16 8.16 22.93 5.99
N CYS A 17 6.97 22.55 5.51
CA CYS A 17 6.52 22.96 4.18
C CYS A 17 6.36 24.49 4.10
N SER A 18 6.84 25.08 3.01
CA SER A 18 6.79 26.52 2.77
C SER A 18 6.15 26.85 1.43
N TRP A 19 5.48 28.00 1.36
CA TRP A 19 4.92 28.52 0.11
C TRP A 19 6.00 29.25 -0.67
N GLU A 20 6.36 28.69 -1.82
CA GLU A 20 7.42 29.22 -2.68
C GLU A 20 6.83 29.74 -3.99
N SER A 21 7.39 30.83 -4.52
CA SER A 21 6.94 31.33 -5.82
C SER A 21 7.50 30.50 -6.97
N GLU A 22 6.69 30.27 -8.01
CA GLU A 22 7.14 29.54 -9.21
C GLU A 22 8.38 30.19 -9.83
N HIS A 23 8.46 31.52 -9.77
CA HIS A 23 9.58 32.27 -10.32
C HIS A 23 10.89 31.97 -9.58
N GLU A 24 10.88 31.99 -8.25
CA GLU A 24 12.07 31.70 -7.43
C GLU A 24 12.53 30.24 -7.62
N LEU A 25 11.59 29.29 -7.58
CA LEU A 25 11.90 27.87 -7.77
C LEU A 25 12.56 27.59 -9.13
N LEU A 26 12.12 28.28 -10.19
CA LEU A 26 12.67 28.14 -11.54
C LEU A 26 13.96 28.92 -11.78
N THR A 27 14.33 29.83 -10.87
CA THR A 27 15.55 30.64 -10.93
C THR A 27 16.76 29.84 -10.45
N PHE A 28 16.56 28.88 -9.54
CA PHE A 28 17.61 27.94 -9.11
C PHE A 28 17.99 26.98 -10.25
N THR A 29 19.05 27.29 -10.99
CA THR A 29 19.52 26.50 -12.15
C THR A 29 19.75 25.03 -11.85
N ALA A 30 20.26 24.71 -10.66
CA ALA A 30 20.49 23.32 -10.23
C ALA A 30 19.20 22.50 -10.06
N LEU A 31 18.08 23.16 -9.71
CA LEU A 31 16.80 22.50 -9.43
C LEU A 31 15.75 22.73 -10.52
N LYS A 32 16.01 23.64 -11.47
CA LYS A 32 15.04 24.10 -12.47
C LYS A 32 14.35 22.97 -13.21
N GLU A 33 15.11 22.00 -13.73
CA GLU A 33 14.53 20.89 -14.49
C GLU A 33 13.78 19.90 -13.58
N LEU A 34 14.26 19.68 -12.35
CA LEU A 34 13.57 18.86 -11.36
C LEU A 34 12.24 19.49 -10.94
N VAL A 35 12.23 20.78 -10.61
CA VAL A 35 11.03 21.55 -10.25
C VAL A 35 10.03 21.56 -11.40
N LYS A 36 10.48 21.83 -12.64
CA LYS A 36 9.60 21.77 -13.82
C LYS A 36 8.95 20.41 -13.96
N ALA A 37 9.74 19.33 -13.83
CA ALA A 37 9.22 17.97 -13.93
C ALA A 37 8.19 17.69 -12.83
N SER A 38 8.47 18.07 -11.58
CA SER A 38 7.54 17.92 -10.45
C SER A 38 6.25 18.72 -10.64
N ILE A 39 6.33 19.98 -11.08
CA ILE A 39 5.14 20.81 -11.38
C ILE A 39 4.34 20.18 -12.52
N GLN A 40 5.01 19.73 -13.58
CA GLN A 40 4.34 19.11 -14.72
C GLN A 40 3.63 17.81 -14.30
N ASP A 41 4.27 16.99 -13.48
CA ASP A 41 3.68 15.76 -12.93
C ASP A 41 2.48 16.08 -12.03
N TYR A 42 2.61 17.05 -11.13
CA TYR A 42 1.51 17.54 -10.29
C TYR A 42 0.31 18.02 -11.12
N LEU A 43 0.54 18.93 -12.07
CA LEU A 43 -0.50 19.46 -12.94
C LEU A 43 -1.14 18.37 -13.82
N TYR A 44 -0.36 17.38 -14.23
CA TYR A 44 -0.87 16.23 -14.97
C TYR A 44 -1.78 15.37 -14.10
N ARG A 45 -1.39 15.05 -12.86
CA ARG A 45 -2.22 14.32 -11.89
C ARG A 45 -3.52 15.05 -11.60
N LEU A 46 -3.47 16.38 -11.45
CA LEU A 46 -4.66 17.21 -11.29
C LEU A 46 -5.64 17.07 -12.47
N LYS A 47 -5.13 16.96 -13.70
CA LYS A 47 -5.95 16.86 -14.91
C LYS A 47 -6.45 15.45 -15.21
N MET A 48 -5.61 14.44 -14.99
CA MET A 48 -5.85 13.09 -15.49
C MET A 48 -6.32 12.12 -14.40
N GLY A 49 -6.11 12.42 -13.12
CA GLY A 49 -6.52 11.58 -12.00
C GLY A 49 -5.81 10.22 -11.90
N PHE A 50 -4.95 9.85 -12.86
CA PHE A 50 -4.39 8.50 -12.96
C PHE A 50 -2.87 8.44 -13.28
N VAL A 51 -2.29 7.29 -12.90
CA VAL A 51 -0.93 6.80 -13.09
C VAL A 51 -0.64 6.56 -14.59
N HIS A 52 0.29 7.31 -15.18
CA HIS A 52 0.68 7.16 -16.59
C HIS A 52 1.18 5.74 -16.92
N PRO A 53 1.03 5.25 -18.17
CA PRO A 53 1.74 4.06 -18.66
C PRO A 53 3.27 4.03 -18.44
N ARG A 54 3.92 5.19 -18.20
CA ARG A 54 5.35 5.31 -17.87
C ARG A 54 5.71 4.63 -16.55
N TYR A 55 4.73 4.39 -15.69
CA TYR A 55 4.92 3.78 -14.38
C TYR A 55 5.19 2.28 -14.52
N MET A 56 4.66 1.63 -15.56
CA MET A 56 5.02 0.26 -15.91
C MET A 56 6.47 0.17 -16.41
N LEU A 57 6.94 1.16 -17.18
CA LEU A 57 8.29 1.13 -17.78
C LEU A 57 9.41 1.22 -16.73
N LYS A 58 9.25 2.11 -15.73
CA LYS A 58 10.25 2.25 -14.64
C LYS A 58 10.29 1.00 -13.77
N ALA A 59 9.11 0.45 -13.45
CA ALA A 59 9.01 -0.78 -12.69
C ALA A 59 9.60 -1.98 -13.45
N GLN A 60 9.30 -2.14 -14.75
CA GLN A 60 9.81 -3.24 -15.57
C GLN A 60 11.34 -3.34 -15.61
N ALA A 61 12.05 -2.21 -15.63
CA ALA A 61 13.51 -2.18 -15.60
C ALA A 61 14.11 -2.74 -14.30
N SER A 62 13.35 -2.69 -13.20
CA SER A 62 13.77 -3.11 -11.87
C SER A 62 13.44 -4.58 -11.54
N LEU A 63 12.84 -5.35 -12.45
CA LEU A 63 12.27 -6.68 -12.19
C LEU A 63 13.19 -7.88 -12.50
N GLN A 64 14.51 -7.74 -12.36
CA GLN A 64 15.42 -8.83 -12.79
C GLN A 64 15.40 -10.08 -11.90
N ASP A 65 14.80 -10.04 -10.70
CA ASP A 65 14.95 -11.11 -9.69
C ASP A 65 13.66 -11.80 -9.22
N MET A 66 12.50 -11.46 -9.80
CA MET A 66 11.21 -11.97 -9.30
C MET A 66 10.53 -12.92 -10.28
N GLN A 67 10.03 -14.05 -9.78
CA GLN A 67 9.25 -14.97 -10.60
C GLN A 67 7.89 -14.34 -10.94
N TYR A 68 7.67 -14.05 -12.22
CA TYR A 68 6.40 -13.58 -12.80
C TYR A 68 5.16 -14.33 -12.25
N ALA A 69 5.32 -15.61 -11.90
CA ALA A 69 4.28 -16.45 -11.32
C ALA A 69 3.74 -15.92 -9.98
N ASP A 70 4.57 -15.35 -9.11
CA ASP A 70 4.16 -14.85 -7.79
C ASP A 70 3.35 -13.56 -7.89
N VAL A 71 3.80 -12.68 -8.77
CA VAL A 71 3.12 -11.43 -9.12
C VAL A 71 1.76 -11.72 -9.70
N LYS A 72 1.72 -12.61 -10.70
CA LYS A 72 0.47 -12.97 -11.37
C LYS A 72 -0.51 -13.60 -10.39
N TRP A 73 -0.04 -14.53 -9.56
CA TRP A 73 -0.87 -15.16 -8.53
C TRP A 73 -1.43 -14.13 -7.55
N LEU A 74 -0.61 -13.22 -7.04
CA LEU A 74 -1.05 -12.21 -6.08
C LEU A 74 -2.00 -11.20 -6.73
N LEU A 75 -1.80 -10.85 -8.00
CA LEU A 75 -2.74 -10.03 -8.78
C LEU A 75 -4.09 -10.72 -8.93
N ASP A 76 -4.11 -12.00 -9.36
CA ASP A 76 -5.34 -12.80 -9.53
C ASP A 76 -6.15 -12.84 -8.22
N ARG A 77 -5.45 -12.96 -7.07
CA ARG A 77 -6.05 -12.92 -5.74
C ARG A 77 -6.67 -11.56 -5.39
N CYS A 78 -5.94 -10.48 -5.66
CA CYS A 78 -6.41 -9.12 -5.36
C CYS A 78 -7.60 -8.74 -6.24
N ILE A 79 -7.61 -9.13 -7.52
CA ILE A 79 -8.78 -8.98 -8.42
C ILE A 79 -9.99 -9.72 -7.87
N ALA A 80 -9.78 -10.92 -7.32
CA ALA A 80 -10.82 -11.70 -6.67
C ALA A 80 -11.24 -11.15 -5.29
N LYS A 81 -10.65 -10.03 -4.83
CA LYS A 81 -10.87 -9.44 -3.50
C LYS A 81 -10.61 -10.42 -2.36
N LYS A 82 -9.53 -11.18 -2.48
CA LYS A 82 -9.16 -12.17 -1.47
C LYS A 82 -7.83 -11.83 -0.82
N ASN A 83 -7.87 -11.76 0.51
CA ASN A 83 -6.71 -11.55 1.35
C ASN A 83 -5.62 -12.61 1.06
N SER A 84 -4.36 -12.21 1.06
CA SER A 84 -3.28 -13.04 0.55
C SER A 84 -2.01 -12.91 1.38
N PHE A 85 -1.32 -14.02 1.54
CA PHE A 85 -0.02 -14.09 2.18
C PHE A 85 1.06 -14.22 1.11
N LEU A 86 2.05 -13.32 1.16
CA LEU A 86 3.23 -13.43 0.33
C LEU A 86 4.37 -13.99 1.17
N THR A 87 4.87 -15.13 0.75
CA THR A 87 5.82 -15.96 1.50
C THR A 87 7.03 -16.29 0.64
N GLY A 88 8.21 -16.44 1.24
CA GLY A 88 9.34 -17.10 0.57
C GLY A 88 10.31 -16.19 -0.19
N CYS A 89 10.22 -14.86 -0.06
CA CYS A 89 11.30 -13.96 -0.50
C CYS A 89 11.77 -13.11 0.68
N ALA A 90 12.98 -13.36 1.19
CA ALA A 90 13.55 -12.47 2.21
C ALA A 90 13.97 -11.14 1.57
N GLY A 91 13.68 -10.02 2.24
CA GLY A 91 14.22 -8.71 1.87
C GLY A 91 13.44 -7.94 0.79
N PRO A 92 14.11 -7.06 0.01
CA PRO A 92 13.49 -6.13 -0.94
C PRO A 92 12.56 -6.79 -1.96
N SER A 93 12.80 -8.04 -2.33
CA SER A 93 12.00 -8.78 -3.31
C SER A 93 10.51 -8.89 -2.92
N LEU A 94 10.19 -8.97 -1.63
CA LEU A 94 8.82 -9.03 -1.15
C LEU A 94 8.13 -7.64 -1.23
N GLN A 95 8.91 -6.57 -1.06
CA GLN A 95 8.46 -5.18 -1.23
C GLN A 95 8.21 -4.87 -2.71
N ILE A 96 9.08 -5.35 -3.61
CA ILE A 96 8.93 -5.22 -5.07
C ILE A 96 7.71 -6.01 -5.56
N ALA A 97 7.44 -7.20 -5.01
CA ALA A 97 6.30 -8.03 -5.42
C ALA A 97 4.98 -7.38 -5.03
N SER A 98 4.93 -6.84 -3.82
CA SER A 98 3.82 -6.02 -3.35
C SER A 98 3.65 -4.82 -4.26
N LEU A 99 4.71 -4.06 -4.48
CA LEU A 99 4.77 -2.90 -5.36
C LEU A 99 4.25 -3.19 -6.77
N LEU A 100 4.58 -4.34 -7.35
CA LEU A 100 4.12 -4.69 -8.68
C LEU A 100 2.62 -5.00 -8.71
N VAL A 101 2.09 -5.66 -7.67
CA VAL A 101 0.64 -5.83 -7.53
C VAL A 101 -0.06 -4.50 -7.24
N LEU A 102 0.54 -3.63 -6.45
CA LEU A 102 0.05 -2.27 -6.22
C LEU A 102 -0.05 -1.48 -7.53
N LEU A 103 0.99 -1.57 -8.36
CA LEU A 103 1.01 -0.99 -9.70
C LEU A 103 -0.04 -1.63 -10.60
N LEU A 104 -0.18 -2.95 -10.64
CA LEU A 104 -1.10 -3.65 -11.53
C LEU A 104 -2.56 -3.46 -11.14
N LEU A 105 -2.89 -3.50 -9.85
CA LEU A 105 -4.24 -3.19 -9.36
C LEU A 105 -4.68 -1.78 -9.73
N ARG A 106 -3.73 -0.85 -9.74
CA ARG A 106 -4.00 0.53 -10.12
C ARG A 106 -4.04 0.68 -11.65
N SER A 107 -3.10 0.09 -12.38
CA SER A 107 -2.83 0.36 -13.80
C SER A 107 -3.48 -0.57 -14.83
N VAL A 108 -3.97 -1.74 -14.45
CA VAL A 108 -4.36 -2.74 -15.44
C VAL A 108 -5.72 -3.35 -15.12
N HIS A 109 -6.70 -3.02 -15.97
CA HIS A 109 -7.81 -3.93 -16.20
C HIS A 109 -7.20 -5.26 -16.68
N PRO A 110 -7.47 -6.42 -16.03
CA PRO A 110 -6.70 -7.67 -16.20
C PRO A 110 -6.49 -8.16 -17.65
N LYS A 111 -7.33 -7.73 -18.60
CA LYS A 111 -7.25 -8.09 -20.01
C LYS A 111 -6.01 -7.55 -20.76
N HIS A 112 -5.27 -6.60 -20.20
CA HIS A 112 -4.19 -5.91 -20.93
C HIS A 112 -2.77 -6.40 -20.63
N PHE A 113 -2.59 -7.15 -19.54
CA PHE A 113 -1.29 -7.73 -19.18
C PHE A 113 -0.85 -8.83 -20.15
N GLU A 114 -1.80 -9.65 -20.62
CA GLU A 114 -1.54 -10.72 -21.58
C GLU A 114 -1.26 -10.22 -23.00
N SER A 115 -1.68 -8.99 -23.33
CA SER A 115 -1.62 -8.44 -24.70
C SER A 115 -0.46 -7.46 -24.94
N GLY A 116 0.35 -7.14 -23.92
CA GLY A 116 1.46 -6.16 -24.02
C GLY A 116 1.04 -4.76 -24.47
N SER A 117 -0.26 -4.47 -24.47
CA SER A 117 -0.83 -3.27 -25.10
C SER A 117 -1.29 -2.29 -24.03
N ILE A 118 -0.60 -1.14 -23.96
CA ILE A 118 -0.99 -0.01 -23.11
C ILE A 118 -2.31 0.57 -23.64
N PRO A 119 -3.37 0.69 -22.82
CA PRO A 119 -4.63 1.31 -23.27
C PRO A 119 -4.38 2.74 -23.73
N LYS A 120 -4.87 3.09 -24.93
CA LYS A 120 -4.67 4.43 -25.49
C LYS A 120 -5.51 5.51 -24.80
N GLU A 121 -6.66 5.18 -24.20
CA GLU A 121 -7.49 6.15 -23.49
C GLU A 121 -8.36 5.47 -22.41
N VAL A 122 -8.02 5.68 -21.12
CA VAL A 122 -8.95 5.43 -20.01
C VAL A 122 -9.54 6.79 -19.62
N LYS A 123 -10.75 7.08 -20.10
CA LYS A 123 -11.43 8.35 -19.79
C LYS A 123 -11.97 8.32 -18.36
N ASN A 124 -11.68 9.39 -17.62
CA ASN A 124 -12.30 9.80 -16.35
C ASN A 124 -12.32 8.77 -15.21
N GLN A 125 -11.16 8.53 -14.59
CA GLN A 125 -11.07 7.86 -13.29
C GLN A 125 -10.43 8.79 -12.25
N HIS A 126 -11.10 9.91 -11.92
CA HIS A 126 -10.72 10.80 -10.82
C HIS A 126 -10.90 10.18 -9.42
N ASN A 127 -11.04 8.86 -9.32
CA ASN A 127 -11.54 8.15 -8.16
C ASN A 127 -10.95 6.74 -8.04
N VAL A 128 -9.62 6.64 -7.92
CA VAL A 128 -8.99 5.37 -7.57
C VAL A 128 -8.60 5.36 -6.10
N LYS A 129 -9.13 4.38 -5.36
CA LYS A 129 -8.80 4.14 -3.96
C LYS A 129 -7.27 4.02 -3.78
N PRO A 130 -6.66 4.71 -2.80
CA PRO A 130 -5.24 4.58 -2.53
C PRO A 130 -4.90 3.20 -1.97
N ILE A 131 -3.61 2.94 -1.88
CA ILE A 131 -3.06 1.78 -1.18
C ILE A 131 -2.53 2.24 0.18
N LEU A 132 -2.75 1.43 1.20
CA LEU A 132 -2.17 1.61 2.52
C LEU A 132 -1.00 0.65 2.71
N VAL A 133 0.16 1.14 3.10
CA VAL A 133 1.29 0.30 3.55
C VAL A 133 1.46 0.51 5.05
N LEU A 134 1.26 -0.55 5.82
CA LEU A 134 1.50 -0.59 7.26
C LEU A 134 2.88 -1.18 7.51
N SER A 135 3.80 -0.36 8.00
CA SER A 135 5.20 -0.76 8.19
C SER A 135 5.76 -0.29 9.54
N HIS A 136 6.97 -0.76 9.85
CA HIS A 136 7.73 -0.34 11.02
C HIS A 136 8.19 1.13 10.84
N PRO A 137 8.20 1.97 11.89
CA PRO A 137 8.63 3.38 11.78
C PRO A 137 9.96 3.58 11.05
N ALA A 138 10.94 2.71 11.31
CA ALA A 138 12.27 2.77 10.70
C ALA A 138 12.30 2.44 9.19
N MET A 139 11.22 1.88 8.66
CA MET A 139 11.10 1.47 7.25
C MET A 139 10.27 2.47 6.42
N ILE A 140 9.62 3.45 7.04
CA ILE A 140 8.72 4.38 6.36
C ILE A 140 9.44 5.13 5.23
N ASP A 141 10.60 5.72 5.52
CA ASP A 141 11.37 6.48 4.53
C ASP A 141 11.92 5.55 3.44
N GLN A 142 12.35 4.34 3.81
CA GLN A 142 12.79 3.34 2.84
C GLN A 142 11.67 2.96 1.87
N TRP A 143 10.45 2.76 2.36
CA TRP A 143 9.29 2.52 1.50
C TRP A 143 9.05 3.71 0.57
N VAL A 144 9.04 4.94 1.07
CA VAL A 144 8.80 6.13 0.24
C VAL A 144 9.89 6.31 -0.82
N ASP A 145 11.16 6.25 -0.43
CA ASP A 145 12.30 6.39 -1.33
C ASP A 145 12.29 5.28 -2.38
N TYR A 146 12.13 4.02 -1.95
CA TYR A 146 12.11 2.88 -2.85
C TYR A 146 10.98 2.98 -3.88
N LEU A 147 9.75 3.30 -3.43
CA LEU A 147 8.60 3.46 -4.31
C LEU A 147 8.80 4.62 -5.29
N SER A 148 9.40 5.73 -4.85
CA SER A 148 9.68 6.91 -5.68
C SER A 148 10.81 6.66 -6.68
N GLU A 149 11.82 5.86 -6.30
CA GLU A 149 12.95 5.50 -7.14
C GLU A 149 12.58 4.47 -8.21
N HIS A 150 11.67 3.54 -7.91
CA HIS A 150 11.37 2.41 -8.80
C HIS A 150 10.04 2.56 -9.53
N THR A 151 9.19 3.50 -9.10
CA THR A 151 7.92 3.81 -9.76
C THR A 151 7.74 5.31 -9.93
N ASN A 152 6.65 5.72 -10.56
CA ASN A 152 6.23 7.11 -10.50
C ASN A 152 5.01 7.27 -9.57
N MET A 153 4.66 6.28 -8.74
CA MET A 153 3.54 6.41 -7.81
C MET A 153 3.80 7.56 -6.84
N TYR A 154 2.76 8.35 -6.59
CA TYR A 154 2.78 9.38 -5.57
C TYR A 154 2.61 8.74 -4.21
N CYS A 155 3.76 8.51 -3.58
CA CYS A 155 3.90 7.88 -2.29
C CYS A 155 4.07 8.94 -1.21
N VAL A 156 3.27 8.86 -0.16
CA VAL A 156 3.23 9.85 0.93
C VAL A 156 3.47 9.13 2.25
N ALA A 157 4.50 9.54 2.99
CA ALA A 157 4.66 9.16 4.39
C ALA A 157 3.65 9.90 5.26
N TYR A 158 2.83 9.15 5.99
CA TYR A 158 1.93 9.68 7.00
C TYR A 158 2.56 9.46 8.39
N SER A 159 3.51 10.33 8.71
CA SER A 159 4.38 10.21 9.88
C SER A 159 4.61 11.58 10.55
N GLY A 160 5.37 11.58 11.64
CA GLY A 160 5.67 12.79 12.42
C GLY A 160 4.59 13.14 13.44
N THR A 161 4.58 14.40 13.87
CA THR A 161 3.65 14.93 14.87
C THR A 161 2.21 14.97 14.35
N GLU A 162 1.24 15.15 15.24
CA GLU A 162 -0.16 15.38 14.85
C GLU A 162 -0.28 16.56 13.88
N HIS A 163 0.51 17.62 14.08
CA HIS A 163 0.53 18.76 13.17
C HIS A 163 1.07 18.41 11.78
N SER A 164 2.16 17.63 11.68
CA SER A 164 2.64 17.09 10.38
C SER A 164 1.53 16.32 9.67
N ARG A 165 0.82 15.47 10.40
CA ARG A 165 -0.25 14.64 9.82
C ARG A 165 -1.45 15.47 9.40
N ALA A 166 -1.82 16.52 10.16
CA ALA A 166 -2.87 17.46 9.76
C ALA A 166 -2.54 18.16 8.43
N VAL A 167 -1.28 18.54 8.21
CA VAL A 167 -0.82 19.08 6.91
C VAL A 167 -1.00 18.04 5.79
N VAL A 168 -0.60 16.78 6.02
CA VAL A 168 -0.82 15.71 5.04
C VAL A 168 -2.30 15.53 4.70
N ARG A 169 -3.19 15.53 5.71
CA ARG A 169 -4.64 15.43 5.47
C ARG A 169 -5.14 16.56 4.56
N ALA A 170 -4.80 17.80 4.89
CA ALA A 170 -5.29 18.99 4.20
C ALA A 170 -4.77 19.15 2.76
N PHE A 171 -3.52 18.74 2.51
CA PHE A 171 -2.84 19.02 1.22
C PHE A 171 -2.65 17.78 0.33
N GLU A 172 -2.51 16.59 0.91
CA GLU A 172 -2.30 15.35 0.16
C GLU A 172 -3.60 14.53 0.02
N CYS A 173 -4.42 14.48 1.07
CA CYS A 173 -5.60 13.64 1.11
C CYS A 173 -6.89 14.38 0.71
N GLU A 174 -7.05 15.65 1.06
CA GLU A 174 -8.27 16.41 0.79
C GLU A 174 -8.28 17.01 -0.62
N CYS A 175 -9.39 16.86 -1.34
CA CYS A 175 -9.58 17.41 -2.68
C CYS A 175 -10.20 18.81 -2.67
N ASN A 176 -9.46 19.83 -2.22
CA ASN A 176 -9.96 21.22 -2.20
C ASN A 176 -10.19 21.82 -3.59
N VAL A 177 -9.74 21.17 -4.67
CA VAL A 177 -9.83 21.66 -6.06
C VAL A 177 -10.92 20.97 -6.88
N ASN A 178 -11.39 19.78 -6.46
CA ASN A 178 -12.45 19.06 -7.17
C ASN A 178 -13.47 18.52 -6.15
N PRO A 179 -14.63 19.17 -5.99
CA PRO A 179 -15.66 18.72 -5.04
C PRO A 179 -16.25 17.34 -5.38
N ASN A 180 -16.01 16.82 -6.60
CA ASN A 180 -16.46 15.50 -7.02
C ASN A 180 -15.44 14.37 -6.78
N ALA A 181 -14.24 14.70 -6.28
CA ALA A 181 -13.24 13.68 -5.97
C ALA A 181 -13.57 13.03 -4.62
N ARG A 182 -13.75 11.71 -4.65
CA ARG A 182 -14.17 10.86 -3.51
C ARG A 182 -12.99 10.28 -2.75
N PHE A 183 -11.79 10.24 -3.33
CA PHE A 183 -10.62 9.62 -2.73
C PHE A 183 -9.39 10.56 -2.68
N PRO A 184 -8.43 10.29 -1.77
CA PRO A 184 -7.17 11.01 -1.69
C PRO A 184 -6.39 11.11 -3.01
N ARG A 185 -5.66 12.22 -3.21
CA ARG A 185 -4.85 12.46 -4.41
C ARG A 185 -3.48 11.79 -4.37
N LEU A 186 -3.42 10.59 -3.81
CA LEU A 186 -2.20 9.81 -3.68
C LEU A 186 -2.39 8.39 -4.16
N ASP A 187 -1.27 7.77 -4.52
CA ASP A 187 -1.23 6.39 -4.96
C ASP A 187 -1.01 5.46 -3.77
N VAL A 188 -0.06 5.82 -2.88
CA VAL A 188 0.33 5.03 -1.71
C VAL A 188 0.47 5.91 -0.47
N LEU A 189 -0.15 5.48 0.64
CA LEU A 189 0.03 6.07 1.96
C LEU A 189 0.82 5.09 2.82
N VAL A 190 1.98 5.50 3.32
CA VAL A 190 2.82 4.67 4.20
C VAL A 190 2.63 5.13 5.65
N VAL A 191 2.16 4.23 6.51
CA VAL A 191 1.77 4.52 7.90
C VAL A 191 2.48 3.56 8.85
N ALA A 192 2.98 4.10 9.97
CA ALA A 192 3.52 3.30 11.04
C ALA A 192 2.42 2.70 11.93
N LYS A 193 2.65 1.51 12.50
CA LYS A 193 1.65 0.83 13.36
C LYS A 193 1.06 1.70 14.48
N GLY A 194 1.90 2.49 15.16
CA GLY A 194 1.45 3.37 16.25
C GLY A 194 0.58 4.52 15.75
N VAL A 195 0.87 5.03 14.55
CA VAL A 195 0.08 6.09 13.90
C VAL A 195 -1.27 5.56 13.43
N LEU A 196 -1.33 4.31 12.94
CA LEU A 196 -2.60 3.67 12.61
C LEU A 196 -3.55 3.67 13.82
N VAL A 197 -3.03 3.30 14.99
CA VAL A 197 -3.81 3.27 16.23
C VAL A 197 -4.23 4.67 16.67
N SER A 198 -3.30 5.64 16.67
CA SER A 198 -3.61 7.00 17.13
C SER A 198 -4.59 7.74 16.21
N ASP A 199 -4.54 7.49 14.91
CA ASP A 199 -5.31 8.21 13.89
C ASP A 199 -6.37 7.32 13.22
N LEU A 200 -6.77 6.24 13.90
CA LEU A 200 -7.69 5.25 13.35
C LEU A 200 -8.99 5.88 12.84
N GLU A 201 -9.53 6.86 13.57
CA GLU A 201 -10.78 7.53 13.20
C GLU A 201 -10.73 8.16 11.81
N TYR A 202 -9.60 8.79 11.47
CA TYR A 202 -9.37 9.37 10.16
C TYR A 202 -9.02 8.29 9.12
N LEU A 203 -8.12 7.36 9.46
CA LEU A 203 -7.65 6.37 8.49
C LEU A 203 -8.77 5.39 8.08
N GLN A 204 -9.69 5.03 9.00
CA GLN A 204 -10.83 4.18 8.68
C GLN A 204 -11.89 4.84 7.79
N SER A 205 -11.86 6.18 7.64
CA SER A 205 -12.77 6.89 6.74
C SER A 205 -12.32 6.86 5.28
N ILE A 206 -11.08 6.43 5.02
CA ILE A 206 -10.52 6.30 3.67
C ILE A 206 -10.80 4.88 3.17
N GLU A 207 -11.42 4.76 1.98
CA GLU A 207 -11.54 3.47 1.30
C GLU A 207 -10.24 3.15 0.54
N PHE A 208 -9.57 2.07 0.89
CA PHE A 208 -8.35 1.59 0.22
C PHE A 208 -8.66 0.46 -0.77
N VAL A 209 -7.86 0.33 -1.82
CA VAL A 209 -7.93 -0.85 -2.70
C VAL A 209 -7.22 -2.04 -2.06
N CYS A 210 -6.12 -1.77 -1.36
CA CYS A 210 -5.28 -2.79 -0.76
C CYS A 210 -4.60 -2.24 0.49
N VAL A 211 -4.49 -3.05 1.54
CA VAL A 211 -3.59 -2.81 2.66
C VAL A 211 -2.46 -3.82 2.60
N VAL A 212 -1.23 -3.33 2.52
CA VAL A 212 -0.02 -4.15 2.64
C VAL A 212 0.48 -4.08 4.08
N ILE A 213 0.66 -5.23 4.72
CA ILE A 213 1.18 -5.35 6.08
C ILE A 213 2.59 -5.93 6.00
N ASP A 214 3.58 -5.05 6.16
CA ASP A 214 5.00 -5.35 5.95
C ASP A 214 5.58 -6.25 7.05
N ASN A 215 5.06 -6.14 8.27
CA ASN A 215 5.48 -6.97 9.40
C ASN A 215 4.29 -7.66 10.05
N ILE A 216 3.97 -8.85 9.57
CA ILE A 216 2.86 -9.63 10.09
C ILE A 216 3.00 -10.01 11.57
N ALA A 217 4.24 -10.05 12.08
CA ALA A 217 4.50 -10.37 13.48
C ALA A 217 3.86 -9.37 14.46
N ASP A 218 3.65 -8.12 14.02
CA ASP A 218 2.97 -7.10 14.82
C ASP A 218 1.49 -7.43 15.08
N LEU A 219 0.87 -8.34 14.31
CA LEU A 219 -0.53 -8.76 14.54
C LEU A 219 -0.66 -9.80 15.66
N TYR A 220 0.42 -10.50 15.99
CA TYR A 220 0.44 -11.59 16.96
C TYR A 220 0.72 -11.13 18.38
N THR A 221 0.86 -9.82 18.62
CA THR A 221 1.09 -9.28 19.95
C THR A 221 -0.09 -9.60 20.87
N SER A 222 0.18 -9.72 22.17
CA SER A 222 -0.86 -9.88 23.20
C SER A 222 -1.77 -8.66 23.32
N ASP A 223 -1.25 -7.48 22.95
CA ASP A 223 -2.07 -6.29 22.76
C ASP A 223 -2.76 -6.35 21.40
N ASP A 224 -4.08 -6.37 21.45
CA ASP A 224 -4.96 -6.49 20.28
C ASP A 224 -5.28 -5.14 19.64
N THR A 225 -4.81 -4.02 20.21
CA THR A 225 -5.16 -2.67 19.77
C THR A 225 -4.81 -2.44 18.30
N TYR A 226 -3.60 -2.82 17.87
CA TYR A 226 -3.19 -2.72 16.47
C TYR A 226 -4.00 -3.64 15.56
N ARG A 227 -4.24 -4.89 15.98
CA ARG A 227 -5.02 -5.86 15.20
C ARG A 227 -6.47 -5.39 15.00
N ASN A 228 -7.09 -4.89 16.05
CA ASN A 228 -8.44 -4.30 16.01
C ASN A 228 -8.49 -3.04 15.13
N ALA A 229 -7.41 -2.25 15.09
CA ALA A 229 -7.31 -1.11 14.19
C ALA A 229 -7.23 -1.55 12.72
N VAL A 230 -6.43 -2.57 12.39
CA VAL A 230 -6.35 -3.14 11.04
C VAL A 230 -7.70 -3.68 10.57
N GLU A 231 -8.44 -4.37 11.43
CA GLU A 231 -9.78 -4.92 11.10
C GLU A 231 -10.83 -3.84 10.76
N LYS A 232 -10.65 -2.61 11.24
CA LYS A 232 -11.56 -1.49 10.99
C LYS A 232 -11.23 -0.73 9.70
N ILE A 233 -10.06 -0.94 9.11
CA ILE A 233 -9.69 -0.28 7.85
C ILE A 233 -10.52 -0.84 6.69
N GLN A 234 -11.11 0.08 5.92
CA GLN A 234 -11.89 -0.28 4.73
C GLN A 234 -10.96 -0.57 3.56
N ALA A 235 -10.84 -1.84 3.18
CA ALA A 235 -10.04 -2.25 2.03
C ALA A 235 -10.68 -3.39 1.25
N ASP A 236 -10.47 -3.41 -0.08
CA ASP A 236 -10.95 -4.51 -0.91
C ASP A 236 -10.14 -5.81 -0.70
N THR A 237 -8.86 -5.69 -0.31
CA THR A 237 -8.00 -6.84 0.00
C THR A 237 -6.87 -6.47 0.98
N LEU A 238 -6.39 -7.46 1.73
CA LEU A 238 -5.20 -7.38 2.57
C LEU A 238 -4.09 -8.24 1.98
N VAL A 239 -2.88 -7.71 1.92
CA VAL A 239 -1.67 -8.44 1.53
C VAL A 239 -0.70 -8.43 2.69
N PHE A 240 -0.31 -9.60 3.14
CA PHE A 240 0.52 -9.77 4.31
C PHE A 240 1.90 -10.30 3.90
N LEU A 241 2.94 -9.64 4.40
CA LEU A 241 4.32 -9.92 4.04
C LEU A 241 4.98 -10.78 5.11
N PHE A 242 5.35 -12.02 4.75
CA PHE A 242 6.13 -12.90 5.61
C PHE A 242 7.61 -12.67 5.41
N THR A 243 8.19 -11.85 6.29
CA THR A 243 9.63 -11.63 6.37
C THR A 243 10.35 -12.67 7.23
N LYS A 244 9.60 -13.46 8.02
CA LYS A 244 10.10 -14.55 8.88
C LYS A 244 9.14 -15.73 8.88
N ALA A 245 9.68 -16.92 9.14
CA ALA A 245 8.90 -18.12 9.43
C ALA A 245 7.95 -17.90 10.62
N ILE A 246 6.76 -18.48 10.56
CA ILE A 246 5.84 -18.52 11.70
C ILE A 246 6.23 -19.63 12.66
N ASN A 247 5.89 -19.47 13.94
CA ASN A 247 6.20 -20.48 14.95
C ASN A 247 5.14 -21.59 15.02
N GLY A 248 4.04 -21.45 14.28
CA GLY A 248 2.95 -22.43 14.23
C GLY A 248 2.07 -22.48 15.48
N SER A 249 2.15 -21.49 16.38
CA SER A 249 1.29 -21.49 17.57
C SER A 249 -0.18 -21.36 17.19
N PHE A 250 -1.04 -21.97 18.01
CA PHE A 250 -2.49 -21.93 17.81
C PHE A 250 -3.01 -20.49 17.64
N GLN A 251 -2.50 -19.56 18.46
CA GLN A 251 -2.87 -18.15 18.39
C GLN A 251 -2.48 -17.52 17.05
N GLN A 252 -1.24 -17.75 16.58
CA GLN A 252 -0.79 -17.22 15.28
C GLN A 252 -1.64 -17.76 14.14
N LEU A 253 -1.85 -19.08 14.09
CA LEU A 253 -2.63 -19.71 13.03
C LEU A 253 -4.10 -19.27 13.05
N SER A 254 -4.68 -19.09 14.24
CA SER A 254 -6.05 -18.58 14.40
C SER A 254 -6.17 -17.16 13.88
N ILE A 255 -5.23 -16.27 14.22
CA ILE A 255 -5.22 -14.88 13.74
C ILE A 255 -5.09 -14.85 12.21
N LEU A 256 -4.17 -15.64 11.65
CA LEU A 256 -4.00 -15.74 10.20
C LEU A 256 -5.26 -16.22 9.49
N LEU A 257 -5.90 -17.26 10.03
CA LEU A 257 -7.10 -17.81 9.41
C LEU A 257 -8.27 -16.84 9.54
N LYS A 258 -8.37 -16.10 10.65
CA LYS A 258 -9.35 -15.02 10.82
C LYS A 258 -9.24 -14.01 9.68
N PHE A 259 -8.04 -13.55 9.37
CA PHE A 259 -7.82 -12.58 8.29
C PHE A 259 -8.04 -13.16 6.89
N LEU A 260 -7.77 -14.44 6.65
CA LEU A 260 -8.04 -15.03 5.33
C LEU A 260 -9.50 -15.39 5.11
N ASP A 261 -10.11 -16.02 6.11
CA ASP A 261 -11.43 -16.63 6.03
C ASP A 261 -12.00 -16.79 7.45
N GLU A 262 -12.53 -15.70 7.98
CA GLU A 262 -13.18 -15.68 9.28
C GLU A 262 -14.33 -16.70 9.38
N ALA A 263 -15.08 -16.90 8.29
CA ALA A 263 -16.18 -17.86 8.26
C ALA A 263 -15.67 -19.29 8.45
N LYS A 264 -14.54 -19.66 7.81
CA LYS A 264 -13.90 -20.95 8.01
C LYS A 264 -13.38 -21.12 9.44
N LEU A 265 -12.79 -20.09 10.03
CA LEU A 265 -12.36 -20.14 11.44
C LEU A 265 -13.55 -20.38 12.38
N ARG A 266 -14.64 -19.63 12.22
CA ARG A 266 -15.87 -19.81 13.02
C ARG A 266 -16.46 -21.20 12.86
N GLN A 267 -16.47 -21.75 11.63
CA GLN A 267 -16.91 -23.11 11.36
C GLN A 267 -16.06 -24.14 12.13
N LEU A 268 -14.73 -23.99 12.10
CA LEU A 268 -13.81 -24.90 12.78
C LEU A 268 -13.98 -24.84 14.30
N LEU A 269 -14.07 -23.64 14.88
CA LEU A 269 -14.31 -23.45 16.31
C LEU A 269 -15.65 -24.07 16.77
N GLY A 270 -16.69 -24.00 15.94
CA GLY A 270 -17.98 -24.64 16.23
C GLY A 270 -17.96 -26.17 16.10
N THR A 271 -17.10 -26.71 15.22
CA THR A 271 -17.00 -28.17 14.97
C THR A 271 -16.06 -28.86 15.97
N PHE A 272 -15.00 -28.17 16.37
CA PHE A 272 -13.90 -28.70 17.18
C PHE A 272 -13.75 -27.90 18.48
N THR A 273 -14.83 -27.78 19.27
CA THR A 273 -14.89 -26.90 20.46
C THR A 273 -13.65 -27.01 21.36
N ASP A 274 -13.23 -28.23 21.69
CA ASP A 274 -12.08 -28.50 22.57
C ASP A 274 -10.98 -29.32 21.89
N THR A 275 -11.16 -29.67 20.61
CA THR A 275 -10.27 -30.56 19.87
C THR A 275 -9.60 -29.88 18.69
N LEU A 276 -9.76 -28.57 18.53
CA LEU A 276 -9.13 -27.82 17.46
C LEU A 276 -7.62 -27.77 17.68
N THR A 277 -6.87 -28.46 16.83
CA THR A 277 -5.41 -28.50 16.89
C THR A 277 -4.78 -27.49 15.93
N THR A 278 -3.49 -27.21 16.14
CA THR A 278 -2.65 -26.44 15.22
C THR A 278 -2.62 -27.05 13.83
N ASP A 279 -2.62 -28.38 13.71
CA ASP A 279 -2.58 -29.08 12.43
C ASP A 279 -3.85 -28.85 11.60
N ILE A 280 -5.02 -28.82 12.26
CA ILE A 280 -6.29 -28.52 11.60
C ILE A 280 -6.30 -27.08 11.08
N LEU A 281 -5.82 -26.13 11.90
CA LEU A 281 -5.71 -24.73 11.50
C LEU A 281 -4.72 -24.55 10.34
N LEU A 282 -3.56 -25.20 10.40
CA LEU A 282 -2.54 -25.15 9.36
C LEU A 282 -3.06 -25.72 8.04
N LYS A 283 -3.75 -26.86 8.08
CA LYS A 283 -4.38 -27.46 6.91
C LYS A 283 -5.39 -26.51 6.27
N ALA A 284 -6.27 -25.92 7.09
CA ALA A 284 -7.26 -24.95 6.61
C ALA A 284 -6.59 -23.69 6.02
N LEU A 285 -5.52 -23.20 6.63
CA LEU A 285 -4.72 -22.10 6.09
C LEU A 285 -4.14 -22.44 4.73
N ASN A 286 -3.42 -23.55 4.60
CA ASN A 286 -2.81 -23.98 3.33
C ASN A 286 -3.86 -24.14 2.22
N GLU A 287 -5.03 -24.72 2.53
CA GLU A 287 -6.16 -24.83 1.61
C GLU A 287 -6.68 -23.46 1.13
N ARG A 288 -6.75 -22.46 2.02
CA ARG A 288 -7.28 -21.12 1.71
C ARG A 288 -6.28 -20.18 1.06
N CYS A 289 -5.01 -20.30 1.45
CA CYS A 289 -3.89 -19.65 0.78
C CYS A 289 -3.77 -20.14 -0.67
N GLY A 290 -3.96 -21.44 -0.91
CA GLY A 290 -3.62 -22.07 -2.19
C GLY A 290 -2.11 -22.20 -2.41
N ARG A 291 -1.31 -22.00 -1.36
CA ARG A 291 0.15 -22.18 -1.30
C ARG A 291 0.54 -22.60 0.11
N HIS A 292 1.66 -23.31 0.22
CA HIS A 292 2.22 -23.70 1.52
C HIS A 292 2.78 -22.47 2.25
N ILE A 293 2.38 -22.25 3.50
CA ILE A 293 2.99 -21.22 4.35
C ILE A 293 4.33 -21.75 4.88
N PRO A 294 5.48 -21.11 4.61
CA PRO A 294 6.78 -21.60 5.05
C PRO A 294 6.98 -21.42 6.56
N GLY A 295 7.72 -22.35 7.17
CA GLY A 295 8.08 -22.28 8.58
C GLY A 295 7.29 -23.20 9.51
N ILE A 296 6.40 -24.03 8.98
CA ILE A 296 5.76 -25.10 9.76
C ILE A 296 6.08 -26.41 9.06
N GLU A 297 7.15 -27.04 9.52
CA GLU A 297 7.42 -28.47 9.33
C GLU A 297 6.96 -29.22 10.59
#